data_AF-A0A4V2W1X4-F1
#
_entry.id   AF-A0A4V2W1X4-F1
#
_cell.length_a   1.000
_cell.length_b   1.000
_cell.length_c   1.000
_cell.angle_alpha   90.00
_cell.angle_beta   90.00
_cell.angle_gamma   90.00
#
_symmetry.space_group_name_H-M   'P 1'
#
loop_
_entity.id
_entity.type
_entity.pdbx_description
1 polymer ?
#
loop_
_entity_poly.entity_id
_entity_poly.type
_entity_poly.pdbx_seq_one_letter_code
_entity_poly.pdbx_strand_id
1 'polypeptide(L)'
;MITTKELLYSKYKCILLKFGDCSKEINVTERYIYNLHSEKKLPFPVVKYGKLCRVHIEDFANFLDGLRPVIEKRRGRPRKIAPIQYQNNQQLHKGEISDD
;
A
#
# COMPACT_ATOMS: atom_id res chain seq x y z
N MET A 1 -3.42 15.45 13.99
CA MET A 1 -2.49 15.10 12.89
C MET A 1 -3.27 14.26 11.90
N ILE A 2 -3.41 14.70 10.65
CA ILE A 2 -4.23 13.96 9.66
C ILE A 2 -3.46 12.69 9.25
N THR A 3 -4.11 11.54 9.37
CA THR A 3 -3.54 10.23 9.02
C THR A 3 -3.56 10.00 7.50
N THR A 4 -2.71 9.08 7.01
CA THR A 4 -2.70 8.71 5.58
C THR A 4 -4.05 8.13 5.14
N LYS A 5 -4.70 7.35 6.02
CA LYS A 5 -6.06 6.85 5.81
C LYS A 5 -7.08 7.97 5.62
N GLU A 6 -7.07 9.00 6.47
CA GLU A 6 -7.98 10.15 6.34
C GLU A 6 -7.75 10.95 5.06
N LEU A 7 -6.49 11.13 4.65
CA LEU A 7 -6.15 11.78 3.37
C LEU A 7 -6.70 11.00 2.17
N LEU A 8 -6.50 9.69 2.14
CA LEU A 8 -7.02 8.84 1.07
C LEU A 8 -8.55 8.85 1.05
N TYR A 9 -9.21 8.78 2.22
CA TYR A 9 -10.67 8.83 2.31
C TYR A 9 -11.24 10.14 1.80
N SER A 10 -10.62 11.27 2.18
CA SER A 10 -11.03 12.60 1.71
C SER A 10 -10.94 12.72 0.18
N LYS A 11 -9.89 12.14 -0.42
CA LYS A 11 -9.62 12.19 -1.86
C LYS A 11 -10.54 11.28 -2.68
N TYR A 12 -10.68 10.01 -2.27
CA TYR A 12 -11.38 9.00 -3.08
C TYR A 12 -12.84 8.77 -2.64
N LYS A 13 -13.20 9.20 -1.42
CA LYS A 13 -14.55 9.07 -0.84
C LYS A 13 -15.10 7.64 -0.88
N CYS A 14 -14.23 6.64 -0.75
CA CYS A 14 -14.59 5.22 -0.78
C CYS A 14 -13.72 4.38 0.15
N ILE A 15 -14.23 3.21 0.56
CA ILE A 15 -13.53 2.25 1.43
C ILE A 15 -12.61 1.31 0.62
N LEU A 16 -12.94 1.11 -0.65
CA LEU A 16 -12.27 0.18 -1.56
C LEU A 16 -11.69 0.94 -2.75
N LEU A 17 -10.36 0.94 -2.86
CA LEU A 17 -9.61 1.55 -3.95
C LEU A 17 -9.46 0.58 -5.12
N LYS A 18 -9.51 1.09 -6.35
CA LYS A 18 -9.14 0.32 -7.54
C LYS A 18 -7.62 0.31 -7.69
N PHE A 19 -7.07 -0.66 -8.42
CA PHE A 19 -5.64 -0.66 -8.73
C PHE A 19 -5.19 0.61 -9.47
N GLY A 20 -6.03 1.17 -10.35
CA GLY A 20 -5.78 2.48 -10.96
C GLY A 20 -5.70 3.66 -9.97
N ASP A 21 -6.39 3.59 -8.82
CA ASP A 21 -6.28 4.62 -7.77
C ASP A 21 -4.97 4.43 -6.98
N CYS A 22 -4.67 3.19 -6.58
CA CYS A 22 -3.40 2.84 -5.95
C CYS A 22 -2.19 3.23 -6.82
N SER A 23 -2.27 2.97 -8.13
CA SER A 23 -1.25 3.32 -9.15
C SER A 23 -0.85 4.79 -9.09
N LYS A 24 -1.83 5.70 -8.91
CA LYS A 24 -1.58 7.14 -8.84
C LYS A 24 -0.88 7.54 -7.53
N GLU A 25 -1.23 6.92 -6.41
CA GLU A 25 -0.64 7.26 -5.10
C GLU A 25 0.83 6.83 -4.99
N ILE A 26 1.19 5.68 -5.56
CA ILE A 26 2.58 5.19 -5.53
C ILE A 26 3.37 5.46 -6.82
N ASN A 27 2.79 6.18 -7.77
CA ASN A 27 3.39 6.55 -9.05
C ASN A 27 4.02 5.37 -9.80
N VAL A 28 3.29 4.25 -9.88
CA VAL A 28 3.65 3.06 -10.68
C VAL A 28 2.54 2.77 -11.68
N THR A 29 2.80 1.96 -12.69
CA THR A 29 1.74 1.58 -13.64
C THR A 29 0.74 0.62 -13.01
N GLU A 30 -0.54 0.72 -13.38
CA GLU A 30 -1.56 -0.24 -12.94
C GLU A 30 -1.17 -1.69 -13.32
N ARG A 31 -0.57 -1.88 -14.50
CA ARG A 31 -0.03 -3.18 -14.95
C ARG A 31 1.01 -3.75 -13.98
N TYR A 32 1.87 -2.90 -13.42
CA TYR A 32 2.86 -3.35 -12.44
C TYR A 32 2.20 -3.87 -11.16
N ILE A 33 1.14 -3.21 -10.68
CA ILE A 33 0.35 -3.68 -9.52
C ILE A 33 -0.33 -5.01 -9.85
N TYR A 34 -0.89 -5.16 -11.05
CA TYR A 34 -1.45 -6.44 -11.51
C TYR A 34 -0.41 -7.57 -11.57
N ASN A 35 0.80 -7.29 -12.03
CA ASN A 35 1.88 -8.28 -12.04
C ASN A 35 2.23 -8.72 -10.62
N LEU A 36 2.43 -7.77 -9.70
CA LEU A 36 2.69 -8.09 -8.28
C LEU A 36 1.56 -8.92 -7.66
N HIS A 37 0.30 -8.62 -8.00
CA HIS A 37 -0.85 -9.40 -7.56
C HIS A 37 -0.81 -10.83 -8.11
N SER A 38 -0.54 -10.98 -9.40
CA SER A 38 -0.42 -12.27 -10.07
C SER A 38 0.70 -13.12 -9.50
N GLU A 39 1.81 -12.49 -9.10
CA GLU A 39 2.96 -13.13 -8.47
C GLU A 39 2.76 -13.36 -6.96
N LYS A 40 1.61 -12.98 -6.38
CA LYS A 40 1.34 -13.00 -4.93
C LYS A 40 2.38 -12.24 -4.09
N LYS A 41 2.92 -11.15 -4.67
CA LYS A 41 3.94 -10.28 -4.06
C LYS A 41 3.36 -9.00 -3.46
N LEU A 42 2.05 -8.78 -3.55
CA LEU A 42 1.43 -7.62 -2.92
C LEU A 42 1.48 -7.76 -1.38
N PRO A 43 1.91 -6.70 -0.67
CA PRO A 43 2.03 -6.73 0.80
C PRO A 43 0.70 -6.50 1.53
N PHE A 44 -0.42 -6.46 0.80
CA PHE A 44 -1.76 -6.23 1.33
C PHE A 44 -2.78 -7.14 0.64
N PRO A 45 -3.89 -7.47 1.32
CA PRO A 45 -4.95 -8.28 0.74
C PRO A 45 -5.66 -7.55 -0.40
N VAL A 46 -6.13 -8.32 -1.37
CA VAL A 46 -6.88 -7.83 -2.53
C VAL A 46 -8.25 -8.49 -2.55
N VAL A 47 -9.29 -7.67 -2.58
CA VAL A 47 -10.68 -8.10 -2.73
C VAL A 47 -10.98 -8.22 -4.23
N LYS A 48 -11.42 -9.41 -4.65
CA LYS A 48 -11.80 -9.69 -6.04
C LYS A 48 -13.32 -9.66 -6.20
N TYR A 49 -13.80 -8.86 -7.14
CA TYR A 49 -15.18 -8.86 -7.63
C TYR A 49 -15.18 -9.26 -9.10
N GLY A 50 -15.19 -10.57 -9.36
CA GLY A 50 -14.99 -11.13 -10.70
C GLY A 50 -13.62 -10.74 -11.26
N LYS A 51 -13.59 -9.94 -12.33
CA LYS A 51 -12.35 -9.42 -12.93
C LYS A 51 -11.80 -8.16 -12.25
N LEU A 52 -12.56 -7.55 -11.36
CA LEU A 52 -12.16 -6.31 -10.67
C LEU A 52 -11.34 -6.65 -9.42
N CYS A 53 -10.17 -6.04 -9.31
CA CYS A 53 -9.34 -6.10 -8.10
C CYS A 53 -9.46 -4.78 -7.33
N ARG A 54 -9.77 -4.88 -6.05
CA ARG A 54 -9.88 -3.73 -5.13
C ARG A 54 -9.07 -3.97 -3.87
N VAL A 55 -8.69 -2.90 -3.21
CA VAL A 55 -7.90 -2.93 -1.97
C VAL A 55 -8.64 -2.10 -0.93
N HIS A 56 -8.71 -2.56 0.32
CA HIS A 56 -9.21 -1.71 1.39
C HIS A 56 -8.25 -0.54 1.62
N ILE A 57 -8.83 0.64 1.77
CA ILE A 57 -8.07 1.87 1.98
C ILE A 57 -7.20 1.82 3.23
N GLU A 58 -7.59 1.03 4.24
CA GLU A 58 -6.83 0.83 5.46
C GLU A 58 -5.56 0.01 5.22
N ASP A 59 -5.66 -1.11 4.51
CA ASP A 59 -4.49 -1.91 4.15
C ASP A 59 -3.52 -1.12 3.27
N PHE A 60 -4.07 -0.34 2.34
CA PHE A 60 -3.25 0.51 1.47
C PHE A 60 -2.61 1.67 2.25
N ALA A 61 -3.32 2.29 3.19
CA ALA A 61 -2.77 3.34 4.05
C ALA A 61 -1.65 2.79 4.94
N ASN A 62 -1.84 1.63 5.55
CA ASN A 62 -0.82 0.96 6.37
C ASN A 62 0.44 0.67 5.56
N PHE A 63 0.28 0.24 4.30
CA PHE A 63 1.40 0.07 3.38
C PHE A 63 2.13 1.39 3.09
N LEU A 64 1.41 2.47 2.77
CA LEU A 64 2.00 3.78 2.53
C LEU A 64 2.72 4.35 3.77
N ASP A 65 2.15 4.17 4.96
CA ASP A 65 2.77 4.57 6.22
C ASP A 65 4.04 3.74 6.49
N GLY A 66 4.03 2.45 6.17
CA GLY A 66 5.24 1.59 6.22
C GLY A 66 6.34 2.02 5.24
N LEU A 67 6.01 2.73 4.16
CA LEU A 67 6.99 3.30 3.23
C LEU A 67 7.59 4.63 3.72
N ARG A 68 6.91 5.37 4.62
CA ARG A 68 7.41 6.64 5.15
C ARG A 68 8.83 6.57 5.75
N PRO A 69 9.23 5.57 6.55
CA PRO A 69 10.61 5.49 7.04
C PRO A 69 11.65 5.29 5.93
N VAL A 70 11.28 4.68 4.79
CA VAL A 70 12.15 4.53 3.61
C VAL A 70 12.32 5.86 2.88
N ILE A 71 11.27 6.69 2.85
CA ILE A 71 11.27 8.03 2.25
C ILE A 71 12.01 9.02 3.17
N GLU A 72 11.86 8.90 4.49
CA GLU A 72 12.45 9.84 5.45
C GLU A 72 13.97 9.64 5.59
N LYS A 73 14.49 8.42 5.45
CA LYS A 73 15.94 8.18 5.27
C LYS A 73 16.52 8.75 3.96
N ARG A 74 15.67 9.21 3.04
CA ARG A 74 16.07 9.84 1.76
C ARG A 74 15.88 11.36 1.76
N ARG A 75 15.49 12.00 2.88
CA ARG A 75 15.39 13.46 3.04
C ARG A 75 16.75 14.18 3.08
N GLY A 76 17.60 13.90 2.10
CA GLY A 76 18.78 14.69 1.76
C GLY A 76 18.78 15.19 0.31
N ARG A 77 17.92 14.68 -0.60
CA ARG A 77 17.84 15.18 -1.99
C ARG A 77 16.44 15.03 -2.60
N PRO A 78 15.93 16.06 -3.31
CA PRO A 78 14.68 15.96 -4.06
C PRO A 78 14.97 15.25 -5.38
N ARG A 79 14.75 13.93 -5.45
CA ARG A 79 14.77 13.23 -6.74
C ARG A 79 13.67 12.20 -6.80
N LYS A 80 12.84 12.36 -7.85
CA LYS A 80 11.93 11.42 -8.50
C LYS A 80 11.79 10.09 -7.76
N ILE A 81 10.56 9.80 -7.31
CA ILE A 81 10.16 8.52 -6.70
C ILE A 81 10.69 7.38 -7.59
N ALA A 82 11.83 6.80 -7.21
CA ALA A 82 12.38 5.63 -7.88
C ALA A 82 11.40 4.47 -7.63
N PRO A 83 11.19 3.57 -8.60
CA PRO A 83 10.34 2.41 -8.41
C PRO A 83 10.77 1.69 -7.12
N ILE A 84 9.86 1.64 -6.16
CA ILE A 84 10.10 1.09 -4.84
C ILE A 84 10.44 -0.39 -5.04
N GLN A 85 11.70 -0.76 -4.80
CA GLN A 85 12.08 -2.16 -4.71
C GLN A 85 11.55 -2.68 -3.37
N TYR A 86 10.53 -3.52 -3.45
CA TYR A 86 9.93 -4.20 -2.31
C TYR A 86 10.97 -5.15 -1.71
N GLN A 87 11.65 -4.73 -0.64
CA GLN A 87 12.27 -5.68 0.27
C GLN A 87 11.16 -6.28 1.12
N ASN A 88 11.02 -7.60 1.03
CA ASN A 88 10.05 -8.38 1.76
C ASN A 88 10.41 -8.42 3.26
N ASN A 89 10.07 -7.36 3.99
CA ASN A 89 10.14 -7.35 5.45
C ASN A 89 8.84 -7.93 6.01
N GLN A 90 8.65 -9.24 5.87
CA GLN A 90 7.73 -9.98 6.73
C GLN A 90 8.30 -10.02 8.16
N GLN A 91 8.17 -8.92 8.89
CA GLN A 91 8.08 -8.98 10.35
C GLN A 91 6.60 -9.12 10.70
N LEU A 92 6.12 -10.35 10.58
CA LEU A 92 4.87 -10.80 11.17
C LEU A 92 5.01 -10.57 12.69
N HIS A 93 4.36 -9.53 13.22
CA HIS A 93 4.15 -9.43 14.66
C HIS A 93 3.31 -10.63 15.07
N LYS A 94 3.95 -11.65 15.65
CA LYS A 94 3.28 -12.62 16.51
C LYS A 94 2.72 -11.83 17.69
N GLY A 95 1.44 -11.46 17.62
CA GLY A 95 0.70 -11.14 18.83
C GLY A 95 0.57 -12.42 19.64
N GLU A 96 1.21 -12.46 20.79
CA GLU A 96 0.95 -13.48 21.80
C GLU A 96 -0.50 -13.33 22.26
N ILE A 97 -1.29 -14.39 22.06
CA ILE A 97 -2.60 -14.51 22.69
C ILE A 97 -2.33 -15.20 24.02
N SER A 98 -2.33 -14.43 25.10
CA SER A 98 -2.52 -14.96 26.46
C SER A 98 -4.03 -15.02 26.71
N ASP A 99 -4.55 -16.24 26.80
CA ASP A 99 -5.83 -16.52 27.45
C ASP A 99 -5.50 -17.17 28.81
N ASP A 100 -5.96 -16.53 29.89
CA ASP A 100 -6.01 -17.04 31.27
C ASP A 100 -7.25 -17.93 31.43
#